data_AF-A0A3B8W497-F1
#
_entry.id   AF-A0A3B8W497-F1
#
_cell.length_a   1.000
_cell.length_b   1.000
_cell.length_c   1.000
_cell.angle_alpha   90.00
_cell.angle_beta   90.00
_cell.angle_gamma   90.00
#
_symmetry.space_group_name_H-M   'P 1'
#
loop_
_entity.id
_entity.type
_entity.pdbx_description
1 polymer ?
#
loop_
_entity_poly.entity_id
_entity_poly.type
_entity_poly.pdbx_seq_one_letter_code
_entity_poly.pdbx_strand_id
1 'polypeptide(L)'
;MTQVYQHAEDAKRGDATLSLQLGVRGTFGLVMGIFSLASVLYGAYFYTFFESRFAMYFLIALFPVVVFFLIWFYRVWRNEEVANYRNTMWLNFLSATCLNGFFFWLFWETSHINQL
;
A
#
# COMPACT_ATOMS: atom_id res chain seq x y z
N MET A 1 0.21 -7.38 -4.51
CA MET A 1 0.06 -6.51 -5.70
C MET A 1 1.10 -6.74 -6.78
N THR A 2 2.37 -6.99 -6.46
CA THR A 2 3.44 -7.14 -7.45
C THR A 2 3.16 -8.15 -8.56
N GLN A 3 2.46 -9.24 -8.22
CA GLN A 3 2.08 -10.30 -9.17
C GLN A 3 0.94 -9.92 -10.14
N VAL A 4 0.26 -8.77 -9.96
CA VAL A 4 -0.97 -8.46 -10.72
C VAL A 4 -0.72 -8.31 -12.22
N TYR A 5 0.49 -7.91 -12.63
CA TYR A 5 0.85 -7.77 -14.04
C TYR A 5 1.48 -9.05 -14.63
N GLN A 6 1.79 -10.04 -13.79
CA GLN A 6 2.58 -11.23 -14.17
C GLN A 6 1.69 -12.41 -14.60
N HIS A 7 0.37 -12.25 -14.64
CA HIS A 7 -0.58 -13.36 -14.84
C HIS A 7 -0.26 -14.22 -16.07
N ALA A 8 0.10 -13.58 -17.19
CA ALA A 8 0.44 -14.30 -18.42
C ALA A 8 1.75 -15.10 -18.31
N GLU A 9 2.74 -14.59 -17.58
CA GLU A 9 4.02 -15.27 -17.38
C GLU A 9 3.89 -16.39 -16.36
N ASP A 10 3.24 -16.11 -15.23
CA ASP A 10 2.95 -17.09 -14.16
C ASP A 10 2.16 -18.27 -14.73
N ALA A 11 1.11 -18.02 -15.52
CA ALA A 11 0.32 -19.08 -16.17
C ALA A 11 1.15 -19.93 -17.15
N LYS A 12 2.07 -19.32 -17.91
CA LYS A 12 2.97 -20.05 -18.83
C LYS A 12 3.97 -20.95 -18.09
N ARG A 13 4.39 -20.54 -16.89
CA ARG A 13 5.29 -21.32 -16.03
C ARG A 13 4.56 -22.42 -15.26
N GLY A 14 3.23 -22.39 -15.25
CA GLY A 14 2.41 -23.29 -14.43
C GLY A 14 2.34 -22.85 -12.96
N ASP A 15 2.69 -21.60 -12.65
CA ASP A 15 2.66 -21.06 -11.30
C ASP A 15 1.21 -20.76 -10.87
N ALA A 16 0.78 -21.32 -9.75
CA ALA A 16 -0.53 -21.05 -9.16
C ALA A 16 -0.42 -19.93 -8.10
N THR A 17 -0.30 -18.67 -8.55
CA THR A 17 -0.23 -17.52 -7.64
C THR A 17 -1.62 -17.10 -7.16
N LEU A 18 -1.70 -16.55 -5.94
CA LEU A 18 -2.96 -16.02 -5.39
C LEU A 18 -3.56 -14.94 -6.30
N SER A 19 -2.70 -14.10 -6.89
CA SER A 19 -3.15 -13.06 -7.81
C SER A 19 -3.75 -13.63 -9.10
N LEU A 20 -3.16 -14.71 -9.64
CA LEU A 20 -3.70 -15.41 -10.80
C LEU A 20 -5.04 -16.07 -10.49
N GLN A 21 -5.18 -16.71 -9.31
CA GLN A 21 -6.43 -17.34 -8.87
C GLN A 21 -7.57 -16.32 -8.66
N LEU A 22 -7.27 -15.16 -8.09
CA LEU A 22 -8.23 -14.09 -7.86
C LEU A 22 -8.54 -13.28 -9.13
N GLY A 23 -7.71 -13.40 -10.17
CA GLY A 23 -7.70 -12.50 -11.30
C GLY A 23 -7.30 -11.07 -10.94
N VAL A 24 -7.23 -10.20 -11.95
CA VAL A 24 -6.75 -8.82 -11.78
C VAL A 24 -7.64 -8.07 -10.79
N ARG A 25 -8.95 -8.03 -11.02
CA ARG A 25 -9.91 -7.30 -10.18
C ARG A 25 -9.98 -7.85 -8.74
N GLY A 26 -9.98 -9.17 -8.58
CA GLY A 26 -9.99 -9.79 -7.25
C GLY A 26 -8.72 -9.47 -6.47
N THR A 27 -7.56 -9.39 -7.14
CA THR A 27 -6.30 -8.97 -6.51
C THR A 27 -6.38 -7.56 -5.95
N PHE A 28 -6.97 -6.61 -6.71
CA PHE A 28 -7.17 -5.25 -6.21
C PHE A 28 -8.17 -5.20 -5.04
N GLY A 29 -9.27 -5.96 -5.10
CA GLY A 29 -10.23 -6.05 -4.00
C GLY A 29 -9.59 -6.59 -2.71
N LEU A 30 -8.80 -7.65 -2.80
CA LEU A 30 -8.04 -8.20 -1.68
C LEU A 30 -7.12 -7.13 -1.07
N VAL A 31 -6.37 -6.42 -1.92
CA VAL A 31 -5.40 -5.41 -1.46
C VAL A 31 -6.09 -4.22 -0.84
N MET A 32 -7.23 -3.79 -1.37
CA MET A 32 -8.07 -2.78 -0.74
C MET A 32 -8.47 -3.21 0.68
N GLY A 33 -8.95 -4.45 0.85
CA GLY A 33 -9.31 -4.99 2.16
C GLY A 33 -8.13 -5.02 3.14
N ILE A 34 -6.96 -5.47 2.68
CA ILE A 34 -5.73 -5.48 3.50
C ILE A 34 -5.29 -4.06 3.86
N PHE A 35 -5.31 -3.12 2.91
CA PHE A 35 -4.94 -1.73 3.16
C PHE A 35 -5.89 -1.08 4.17
N SER A 36 -7.20 -1.27 4.02
CA SER A 36 -8.19 -0.77 4.99
C SER A 36 -7.98 -1.36 6.37
N LEU A 37 -7.77 -2.67 6.47
CA LEU A 37 -7.49 -3.33 7.74
C LEU A 37 -6.19 -2.81 8.38
N ALA A 38 -5.13 -2.70 7.61
CA ALA A 38 -3.85 -2.18 8.08
C ALA A 38 -3.97 -0.72 8.56
N SER A 39 -4.68 0.14 7.83
CA SER A 39 -4.92 1.52 8.24
C SER A 39 -5.67 1.62 9.58
N VAL A 40 -6.68 0.77 9.79
CA VAL A 40 -7.41 0.71 11.06
C VAL A 40 -6.50 0.22 12.20
N LEU A 41 -5.76 -0.87 11.97
CA LEU A 41 -4.89 -1.45 12.98
C LEU A 41 -3.75 -0.51 13.38
N TYR A 42 -3.07 0.12 12.41
CA TYR A 42 -2.03 1.11 12.70
C TYR A 42 -2.62 2.38 13.34
N GLY A 43 -3.79 2.83 12.91
CA GLY A 43 -4.49 3.95 13.55
C GLY A 43 -4.78 3.66 15.02
N ALA A 44 -5.30 2.48 15.34
CA ALA A 44 -5.54 2.03 16.71
C ALA A 44 -4.25 1.88 17.51
N TYR A 45 -3.19 1.35 16.88
CA TYR A 45 -1.87 1.20 17.50
C TYR A 45 -1.29 2.55 17.92
N PHE A 46 -1.22 3.53 17.02
CA PHE A 46 -0.70 4.86 17.34
C PHE A 46 -1.58 5.62 18.32
N TYR A 47 -2.90 5.43 18.29
CA TYR A 47 -3.79 6.05 19.26
C TYR A 47 -3.61 5.48 20.67
N THR A 48 -3.30 4.17 20.79
CA THR A 48 -3.23 3.48 22.09
C THR A 48 -1.85 3.58 22.73
N PHE A 49 -0.79 3.46 21.94
CA PHE A 49 0.59 3.36 22.44
C PHE A 49 1.41 4.65 22.24
N PHE A 50 0.92 5.58 21.45
CA PHE A 50 1.52 6.89 21.22
C PHE A 50 0.49 7.99 21.47
N GLU A 51 0.84 9.24 21.17
CA GLU A 51 -0.13 10.32 21.13
C GLU A 51 -1.03 10.24 19.89
N SER A 52 -2.28 10.68 20.04
CA SER A 52 -3.29 10.68 18.96
C SER A 52 -2.85 11.40 17.70
N ARG A 53 -1.95 12.39 17.81
CA ARG A 53 -1.35 13.10 16.66
C ARG A 53 -0.59 12.16 15.71
N PHE A 54 0.10 11.14 16.22
CA PHE A 54 0.84 10.18 15.38
C PHE A 54 -0.08 9.35 14.49
N ALA A 55 -1.27 8.98 14.98
CA ALA A 55 -2.27 8.29 14.17
C ALA A 55 -2.73 9.16 12.99
N MET A 56 -2.97 10.45 13.22
CA MET A 56 -3.34 11.40 12.17
C MET A 56 -2.20 11.57 11.15
N TYR A 57 -0.95 11.75 11.61
CA TYR A 57 0.20 11.88 10.71
C TYR A 57 0.46 10.62 9.88
N PHE A 58 0.24 9.44 10.45
CA PHE A 58 0.33 8.18 9.70
C PHE A 58 -0.67 8.13 8.55
N LEU A 59 -1.93 8.49 8.82
CA LEU A 59 -2.97 8.53 7.79
C LEU A 59 -2.67 9.58 6.71
N ILE A 60 -2.15 10.76 7.09
CA ILE A 60 -1.72 11.78 6.14
C ILE A 60 -0.56 11.28 5.28
N ALA A 61 0.43 10.61 5.88
CA ALA A 61 1.57 10.08 5.15
C ALA A 61 1.16 9.01 4.11
N LEU A 62 0.16 8.18 4.43
CA LEU A 62 -0.37 7.16 3.52
C LEU A 62 -1.40 7.68 2.52
N PHE A 63 -1.99 8.85 2.73
CA PHE A 63 -2.98 9.44 1.85
C PHE A 63 -2.60 9.42 0.35
N PRO A 64 -1.40 9.87 -0.08
CA PRO A 64 -1.02 9.83 -1.49
C PRO A 64 -0.98 8.40 -2.06
N VAL A 65 -0.58 7.41 -1.26
CA VAL A 65 -0.55 5.99 -1.65
C VAL A 65 -1.96 5.48 -1.92
N VAL A 66 -2.89 5.77 -1.00
CA VAL A 66 -4.30 5.37 -1.12
C VAL A 66 -4.95 6.03 -2.32
N VAL A 67 -4.75 7.33 -2.52
CA VAL A 67 -5.28 8.05 -3.67
C VAL A 67 -4.75 7.46 -4.99
N PHE A 68 -3.44 7.22 -5.08
CA PHE A 68 -2.85 6.58 -6.25
C PHE A 68 -3.45 5.21 -6.51
N PHE A 69 -3.56 4.38 -5.46
CA PHE A 69 -4.15 3.04 -5.56
C PHE A 69 -5.61 3.07 -6.03
N LEU A 70 -6.45 3.96 -5.48
CA LEU A 70 -7.86 4.08 -5.86
C LEU A 70 -8.03 4.56 -7.30
N ILE A 71 -7.25 5.55 -7.73
CA ILE A 71 -7.25 6.02 -9.12
C ILE A 71 -6.82 4.88 -10.05
N TRP A 72 -5.77 4.16 -9.70
CA TRP A 72 -5.29 3.03 -10.48
C TRP A 72 -6.32 1.90 -10.54
N PHE A 73 -6.93 1.55 -9.41
CA PHE A 73 -7.97 0.53 -9.33
C PHE A 73 -9.17 0.87 -10.23
N TYR A 74 -9.64 2.13 -10.18
CA TYR A 74 -10.71 2.60 -11.06
C TYR A 74 -10.36 2.46 -12.54
N ARG A 75 -9.13 2.77 -12.93
CA ARG A 75 -8.65 2.59 -14.31
C ARG A 75 -8.61 1.12 -14.71
N VAL A 76 -8.14 0.25 -13.81
CA VAL A 76 -8.08 -1.20 -14.03
C VAL A 76 -9.47 -1.82 -14.17
N TRP A 77 -10.45 -1.34 -13.40
CA TRP A 77 -11.83 -1.80 -13.53
C TRP A 77 -12.41 -1.56 -14.93
N ARG A 78 -11.98 -0.48 -15.58
CA ARG A 78 -12.37 -0.14 -16.97
C ARG A 78 -11.52 -0.84 -18.02
N ASN A 79 -10.22 -0.98 -17.77
CA ASN A 79 -9.29 -1.68 -18.66
C ASN A 79 -8.21 -2.41 -17.85
N GLU A 80 -8.25 -3.74 -17.88
CA GLU A 80 -7.32 -4.60 -17.14
C GLU A 80 -5.88 -4.49 -17.64
N GLU A 81 -5.63 -4.05 -18.88
CA GLU A 81 -4.28 -3.82 -19.41
C GLU A 81 -3.51 -2.71 -18.65
N VAL A 82 -4.23 -1.88 -17.90
CA VAL A 82 -3.64 -0.85 -17.03
C VAL A 82 -3.01 -1.47 -15.78
N ALA A 83 -3.29 -2.75 -15.46
CA ALA A 83 -2.62 -3.53 -14.42
C ALA A 83 -1.22 -3.97 -14.89
N ASN A 84 -0.35 -2.99 -15.15
CA ASN A 84 0.97 -3.21 -15.73
C ASN A 84 2.10 -3.00 -14.71
N TYR A 85 3.31 -3.41 -15.09
CA TYR A 85 4.52 -3.26 -14.31
C TYR A 85 4.75 -1.82 -13.83
N ARG A 86 4.56 -0.83 -14.73
CA ARG A 86 4.83 0.58 -14.41
C ARG A 86 3.99 1.06 -13.24
N ASN A 87 2.67 0.88 -13.28
CA ASN A 87 1.79 1.32 -12.18
C ASN A 87 2.07 0.54 -10.89
N THR A 88 2.39 -0.75 -11.02
CA THR A 88 2.77 -1.61 -9.88
C THR A 88 4.03 -1.10 -9.18
N MET A 89 5.06 -0.75 -9.94
CA MET A 89 6.31 -0.22 -9.38
C MET A 89 6.14 1.19 -8.82
N TRP A 90 5.30 2.03 -9.43
CA TRP A 90 4.95 3.33 -8.85
C TRP A 90 4.23 3.20 -7.51
N LEU A 91 3.29 2.26 -7.38
CA LEU A 91 2.65 1.98 -6.08
C LEU A 91 3.70 1.61 -5.03
N ASN A 92 4.61 0.69 -5.36
CA ASN A 92 5.66 0.25 -4.43
C ASN A 92 6.59 1.40 -4.04
N PHE A 93 7.08 2.17 -5.02
CA PHE A 93 7.98 3.30 -4.78
C PHE A 93 7.32 4.38 -3.91
N LEU A 94 6.07 4.74 -4.24
CA LEU A 94 5.31 5.73 -3.48
C LEU A 94 5.05 5.23 -2.05
N SER A 95 4.63 3.96 -1.90
CA SER A 95 4.39 3.34 -0.59
C SER A 95 5.64 3.32 0.27
N ALA A 96 6.78 2.90 -0.30
CA ALA A 96 8.06 2.86 0.39
C ALA A 96 8.49 4.27 0.81
N THR A 97 8.38 5.27 -0.08
CA THR A 97 8.76 6.65 0.23
C THR A 97 7.93 7.22 1.38
N CYS A 98 6.60 7.05 1.32
CA CYS A 98 5.69 7.53 2.36
C CYS A 98 5.91 6.83 3.72
N LEU A 99 6.01 5.50 3.73
CA LEU A 99 6.21 4.73 4.96
C LEU A 99 7.57 5.00 5.59
N ASN A 100 8.66 4.98 4.80
CA ASN A 100 9.99 5.30 5.33
C ASN A 100 10.03 6.73 5.84
N GLY A 101 9.48 7.70 5.11
CA GLY A 101 9.41 9.10 5.56
C GLY A 101 8.67 9.24 6.89
N PHE A 102 7.52 8.58 7.05
CA PHE A 102 6.79 8.57 8.31
C PHE A 102 7.58 7.93 9.44
N PHE A 103 8.18 6.76 9.24
CA PHE A 103 8.91 6.07 10.30
C PHE A 103 10.20 6.77 10.69
N PHE A 104 10.91 7.39 9.75
CA PHE A 104 12.04 8.26 10.07
C PHE A 104 11.61 9.46 10.92
N TRP A 105 10.52 10.12 10.55
CA TRP A 105 9.97 11.23 11.32
C TRP A 105 9.49 10.79 12.71
N LEU A 106 8.80 9.66 12.81
CA LEU A 106 8.36 9.08 14.09
C LEU A 106 9.57 8.77 14.99
N PHE A 107 10.60 8.13 14.44
CA PHE A 107 11.83 7.84 15.17
C PHE A 107 12.49 9.12 15.67
N TRP A 108 12.58 10.15 14.82
CA TRP A 108 13.15 11.46 15.19
C TRP A 108 12.38 12.11 16.35
N GLU A 109 11.05 12.14 16.27
CA GLU A 109 10.19 12.77 17.31
C GLU A 109 10.24 12.00 18.64
N THR A 110 10.37 10.67 18.59
CA THR A 110 10.32 9.82 19.79
C THR A 110 11.69 9.58 20.44
N SER A 111 12.79 9.68 19.69
CA SER A 111 14.14 9.35 20.16
C SER A 111 14.80 10.42 21.04
N HIS A 112 14.13 11.56 21.33
CA HIS A 112 14.67 12.67 22.13
C HIS A 112 16.04 13.20 21.64
N ILE A 113 16.46 12.89 20.42
CA ILE A 113 17.73 13.36 19.82
C ILE A 113 17.75 14.89 19.73
N ASN A 114 16.59 15.55 19.66
CA ASN A 114 16.46 17.01 19.70
C ASN A 114 16.78 17.65 21.07
N GLN A 115 17.04 16.86 22.12
CA GLN A 115 17.36 17.35 23.47
C GLN A 115 18.85 17.23 23.83
N LEU A 116 19.70 16.82 22.88
CA LEU A 116 21.17 16.86 22.95
C LEU A 116 21.69 18.14 22.31
#